data_AF-A0A7S4ULX8-F1
#
_entry.id   AF-A0A7S4ULX8-F1
#
_cell.length_a   1.000
_cell.length_b   1.000
_cell.length_c   1.000
_cell.angle_alpha   90.00
_cell.angle_beta   90.00
_cell.angle_gamma   90.00
#
_symmetry.space_group_name_H-M   'P 1'
#
loop_
_entity.id
_entity.type
_entity.pdbx_description
1 polymer ?
#
loop_
_entity_poly.entity_id
_entity_poly.type
_entity_poly.pdbx_seq_one_letter_code
_entity_poly.pdbx_strand_id
1 'polypeptide(L)'
;QNDFMRDFVSSHFNIRRVLEIGFHAGKSSRALLAARPDVHVTSCDIGRHGHEEAFWTFTINQFPRRHSLVVGDSARAIPAFARMNQLQTFDLFFVDGGHTLEQAHSDMINCQALARRRAGEEASSVVMMDDLTPWVYWGRGPTAAWERAMEEGVIEGVEFYRQKTTEE
;
A
#
# COMPACT_ATOMS: atom_id res chain seq x y z
N GLN A 1 -4.86 -8.83 9.71
CA GLN A 1 -4.37 -8.02 8.57
C GLN A 1 -3.43 -8.82 7.66
N ASN A 2 -2.24 -9.24 8.12
CA ASN A 2 -1.23 -9.92 7.29
C ASN A 2 -1.70 -11.20 6.59
N ASP A 3 -2.45 -12.07 7.27
CA ASP A 3 -2.97 -13.29 6.65
C ASP A 3 -3.95 -12.96 5.52
N PHE A 4 -4.84 -11.98 5.73
CA PHE A 4 -5.75 -11.51 4.68
C PHE A 4 -4.98 -10.98 3.46
N MET A 5 -3.97 -10.13 3.66
CA MET A 5 -3.14 -9.63 2.54
C MET A 5 -2.46 -10.76 1.78
N ARG A 6 -1.88 -11.72 2.52
CA ARG A 6 -1.22 -12.88 1.92
C ARG A 6 -2.22 -13.71 1.11
N ASP A 7 -3.38 -14.01 1.67
CA ASP A 7 -4.40 -14.88 1.04
C ASP A 7 -5.05 -14.18 -0.17
N PHE A 8 -5.30 -12.88 -0.08
CA PHE A 8 -5.79 -12.07 -1.20
C PHE A 8 -4.78 -12.06 -2.35
N VAL A 9 -3.50 -11.74 -2.10
CA VAL A 9 -2.47 -11.73 -3.16
C VAL A 9 -2.20 -13.13 -3.71
N SER A 10 -2.36 -14.17 -2.88
CA SER A 10 -2.22 -15.57 -3.31
C SER A 10 -3.35 -16.00 -4.25
N SER A 11 -4.56 -15.48 -4.05
CA SER A 11 -5.74 -15.80 -4.89
C SER A 11 -5.85 -14.91 -6.14
N HIS A 12 -5.15 -13.78 -6.19
CA HIS A 12 -5.21 -12.82 -7.30
C HIS A 12 -3.89 -12.80 -8.10
N PHE A 13 -3.71 -13.78 -9.00
CA PHE A 13 -2.46 -13.97 -9.76
C PHE A 13 -2.02 -12.77 -10.60
N ASN A 14 -2.95 -11.87 -10.95
CA ASN A 14 -2.66 -10.62 -11.66
C ASN A 14 -1.97 -9.54 -10.81
N ILE A 15 -1.83 -9.74 -9.50
CA ILE A 15 -1.18 -8.80 -8.59
C ILE A 15 0.27 -9.21 -8.39
N ARG A 16 1.19 -8.57 -9.12
CA ARG A 16 2.63 -8.88 -9.05
C ARG A 16 3.46 -7.75 -8.50
N ARG A 17 3.04 -6.51 -8.74
CA ARG A 17 3.76 -5.31 -8.29
C ARG A 17 2.89 -4.58 -7.29
N VAL A 18 3.38 -4.49 -6.05
CA VAL A 18 2.69 -3.82 -4.95
C VAL A 18 3.46 -2.55 -4.58
N LEU A 19 2.75 -1.44 -4.44
CA LEU A 19 3.26 -0.23 -3.81
C LEU A 19 2.65 -0.13 -2.40
N GLU A 20 3.50 -0.14 -1.38
CA GLU A 20 3.12 0.04 0.02
C GLU A 20 3.51 1.45 0.48
N ILE A 21 2.63 2.14 1.19
CA ILE A 21 2.94 3.37 1.91
C ILE A 21 2.81 3.05 3.40
N GLY A 22 3.92 3.20 4.14
CA GLY A 22 4.06 2.72 5.52
C GLY A 22 4.83 1.40 5.61
N PHE A 23 6.17 1.44 5.50
CA PHE A 23 6.99 0.24 5.67
C PHE A 23 7.12 -0.15 7.13
N HIS A 24 7.41 0.83 7.99
CA HIS A 24 7.71 0.69 9.41
C HIS A 24 8.71 -0.45 9.69
N ALA A 25 8.22 -1.61 10.17
CA ALA A 25 9.03 -2.80 10.46
C ALA A 25 8.92 -3.91 9.40
N GLY A 26 8.37 -3.60 8.23
CA GLY A 26 8.24 -4.49 7.06
C GLY A 26 7.37 -5.72 7.29
N LYS A 27 6.40 -5.69 8.23
CA LYS A 27 5.55 -6.86 8.52
C LYS A 27 4.60 -7.16 7.35
N SER A 28 3.91 -6.14 6.88
CA SER A 28 3.02 -6.15 5.71
C SER A 28 3.78 -6.51 4.43
N SER A 29 4.91 -5.85 4.16
CA SER A 29 5.75 -6.14 2.99
C SER A 29 6.20 -7.61 2.98
N ARG A 30 6.64 -8.17 4.12
CA ARG A 30 7.01 -9.59 4.20
C ARG A 30 5.81 -10.53 4.00
N ALA A 31 4.63 -10.18 4.49
CA ALA A 31 3.41 -10.96 4.25
C ALA A 31 3.04 -10.99 2.76
N LEU A 32 3.10 -9.84 2.09
CA LEU A 32 2.86 -9.70 0.65
C LEU A 32 3.91 -10.48 -0.16
N LEU A 33 5.19 -10.37 0.18
CA LEU A 33 6.29 -11.09 -0.49
C LEU A 33 6.27 -12.61 -0.27
N ALA A 34 5.74 -13.05 0.87
CA ALA A 34 5.57 -14.46 1.19
C ALA A 34 4.37 -15.09 0.48
N ALA A 35 3.42 -14.29 -0.03
CA ALA A 35 2.25 -14.80 -0.74
C ALA A 35 2.65 -15.62 -1.97
N ARG A 36 3.52 -15.06 -2.84
CA ARG A 36 3.95 -15.72 -4.08
C ARG A 36 5.37 -15.29 -4.50
N PRO A 37 6.13 -16.16 -5.21
CA PRO A 37 7.50 -15.85 -5.63
C PRO A 37 7.62 -14.76 -6.71
N ASP A 38 6.56 -14.49 -7.47
CA ASP A 38 6.51 -13.46 -8.51
C ASP A 38 6.11 -12.07 -7.99
N VAL A 39 5.75 -11.95 -6.71
CA VAL A 39 5.38 -10.68 -6.08
C VAL A 39 6.63 -9.86 -5.75
N HIS A 40 6.58 -8.59 -6.13
CA HIS A 40 7.56 -7.56 -5.82
C HIS A 40 6.87 -6.42 -5.08
N VAL A 41 7.53 -5.91 -4.03
CA VAL A 41 7.00 -4.83 -3.19
C VAL A 41 7.96 -3.64 -3.26
N THR A 42 7.41 -2.47 -3.56
CA THR A 42 8.07 -1.19 -3.35
C THR A 42 7.38 -0.51 -2.18
N SER A 43 8.11 -0.22 -1.11
CA SER A 43 7.55 0.47 0.05
C SER A 43 8.02 1.91 0.08
N CYS A 44 7.18 2.82 0.56
CA CYS A 44 7.51 4.20 0.85
C CYS A 44 7.39 4.45 2.34
N ASP A 45 8.41 5.02 2.96
CA ASP A 45 8.41 5.31 4.39
C ASP A 45 9.18 6.60 4.69
N ILE A 46 8.73 7.33 5.71
CA ILE A 46 9.34 8.59 6.13
C ILE A 46 10.79 8.42 6.59
N GLY A 47 11.17 7.24 7.09
CA GLY A 47 12.55 6.90 7.47
C GLY A 47 13.10 7.71 8.65
N ARG A 48 12.25 8.12 9.60
CA ARG A 48 12.61 9.02 10.71
C ARG A 48 13.18 8.31 11.93
N HIS A 49 13.00 7.00 12.05
CA HIS A 49 13.26 6.28 13.30
C HIS A 49 14.62 5.56 13.34
N GLY A 50 15.40 5.60 12.26
CA GLY A 50 16.75 5.03 12.18
C GLY A 50 16.81 3.50 12.28
N HIS A 51 15.67 2.83 12.37
CA HIS A 51 15.54 1.38 12.45
C HIS A 51 15.03 0.75 11.15
N GLU A 52 14.48 1.57 10.26
CA GLU A 52 13.93 1.18 8.96
C GLU A 52 15.00 0.50 8.11
N GLU A 53 16.26 0.95 8.19
CA GLU A 53 17.38 0.33 7.47
C GLU A 53 17.64 -1.11 7.93
N ALA A 54 17.56 -1.38 9.24
CA ALA A 54 17.76 -2.72 9.78
C ALA A 54 16.60 -3.65 9.37
N PHE A 55 15.36 -3.18 9.45
CA PHE A 55 14.20 -3.95 8.99
C PHE A 55 14.19 -4.13 7.47
N TRP A 56 14.62 -3.12 6.72
CA TRP A 56 14.78 -3.21 5.27
C TRP A 56 15.85 -4.24 4.89
N THR A 57 17.01 -4.18 5.54
CA THR A 57 18.10 -5.16 5.38
C THR A 57 17.61 -6.57 5.68
N PHE A 58 16.86 -6.75 6.77
CA PHE A 58 16.23 -8.02 7.10
C PHE A 58 15.29 -8.50 5.99
N THR A 59 14.42 -7.63 5.48
CA THR A 59 13.48 -7.96 4.40
C THR A 59 14.18 -8.32 3.10
N ILE A 60 15.19 -7.56 2.65
CA ILE A 60 15.90 -7.87 1.39
C ILE A 60 16.75 -9.14 1.49
N ASN A 61 17.23 -9.49 2.69
CA ASN A 61 17.95 -10.75 2.92
C ASN A 61 17.00 -11.96 2.83
N GLN A 62 15.77 -11.83 3.31
CA GLN A 62 14.74 -12.88 3.20
C GLN A 62 14.14 -12.97 1.78
N PHE A 63 14.02 -11.84 1.09
CA PHE A 63 13.34 -11.71 -0.20
C PHE A 63 14.25 -11.03 -1.24
N PRO A 64 15.37 -11.66 -1.62
CA PRO A 64 16.40 -11.03 -2.45
C PRO A 64 15.83 -10.58 -3.79
N ARG A 65 16.10 -9.32 -4.15
CA ARG A 65 15.67 -8.64 -5.38
C ARG A 65 14.15 -8.46 -5.55
N ARG A 66 13.35 -8.73 -4.51
CA ARG A 66 11.88 -8.60 -4.57
C ARG A 66 11.34 -7.41 -3.77
N HIS A 67 12.18 -6.73 -2.99
CA HIS A 67 11.79 -5.57 -2.20
C HIS A 67 12.65 -4.35 -2.52
N SER A 68 12.04 -3.16 -2.57
CA SER A 68 12.70 -1.86 -2.69
C SER A 68 12.08 -0.86 -1.72
N LEU A 69 12.87 0.09 -1.21
CA LEU A 69 12.42 1.11 -0.26
C LEU A 69 12.67 2.51 -0.83
N VAL A 70 11.62 3.32 -0.88
CA VAL A 70 11.64 4.75 -1.20
C VAL A 70 11.57 5.50 0.12
N VAL A 71 12.65 6.18 0.50
CA VAL A 71 12.71 6.91 1.77
C VAL A 71 12.28 8.36 1.56
N GLY A 72 11.28 8.80 2.31
CA GLY A 72 10.80 10.18 2.35
C GLY A 72 9.31 10.30 2.64
N ASP A 73 8.87 11.54 2.80
CA ASP A 73 7.45 11.88 2.94
C ASP A 73 6.70 11.47 1.67
N SER A 74 5.70 10.59 1.80
CA SER A 74 4.95 10.01 0.68
C SER A 74 4.31 11.09 -0.21
N ALA A 75 3.89 12.22 0.36
CA ALA A 75 3.32 13.35 -0.38
C ALA A 75 4.30 13.97 -1.39
N ARG A 76 5.62 13.73 -1.22
CA ARG A 76 6.68 14.21 -2.12
C ARG A 76 7.40 13.07 -2.83
N ALA A 77 7.65 11.98 -2.11
CA ALA A 77 8.42 10.83 -2.56
C ALA A 77 7.67 10.05 -3.64
N ILE A 78 6.36 9.82 -3.49
CA ILE A 78 5.57 9.09 -4.49
C ILE A 78 5.48 9.88 -5.82
N PRO A 79 5.14 11.19 -5.84
CA PRO A 79 5.19 11.97 -7.09
C PRO A 79 6.58 12.04 -7.71
N ALA A 80 7.64 12.15 -6.91
CA ALA A 80 9.00 12.12 -7.43
C ALA A 80 9.34 10.76 -8.06
N PHE A 81 8.98 9.66 -7.39
CA PHE A 81 9.16 8.30 -7.90
C PHE A 81 8.43 8.10 -9.22
N ALA A 82 7.17 8.55 -9.34
CA ALA A 82 6.39 8.46 -10.58
C ALA A 82 7.05 9.21 -11.74
N ARG A 83 7.57 10.42 -11.51
CA ARG A 83 8.28 11.19 -12.55
C ARG A 83 9.56 10.52 -13.03
N MET A 84 10.28 9.87 -12.12
CA MET A 84 11.53 9.17 -12.44
C MET A 84 11.31 7.79 -13.09
N ASN A 85 10.14 7.17 -12.86
CA ASN A 85 9.83 5.81 -13.29
C ASN A 85 8.56 5.76 -14.15
N GLN A 86 8.52 6.51 -15.24
CA GLN A 86 7.29 6.74 -16.04
C GLN A 86 6.65 5.48 -16.64
N LEU A 87 7.40 4.38 -16.76
CA LEU A 87 6.90 3.09 -17.26
C LEU A 87 6.51 2.12 -16.13
N GLN A 88 6.86 2.45 -14.88
CA GLN A 88 6.56 1.63 -13.73
C GLN A 88 5.10 1.80 -13.35
N THR A 89 4.40 0.68 -13.19
CA THR A 89 3.02 0.64 -12.72
C THR A 89 2.88 -0.42 -11.64
N PHE A 90 1.84 -0.30 -10.82
CA PHE A 90 1.52 -1.27 -9.78
C PHE A 90 0.15 -1.88 -10.02
N ASP A 91 -0.02 -3.09 -9.53
CA ASP A 91 -1.28 -3.84 -9.58
C ASP A 91 -2.07 -3.68 -8.27
N LEU A 92 -1.40 -3.34 -7.17
CA LEU A 92 -2.00 -3.09 -5.86
C LEU A 92 -1.28 -1.95 -5.14
N PHE A 93 -2.07 -1.07 -4.51
CA PHE A 93 -1.64 -0.03 -3.59
C PHE A 93 -2.10 -0.40 -2.18
N PHE A 94 -1.16 -0.55 -1.25
CA PHE A 94 -1.45 -0.76 0.16
C PHE A 94 -1.11 0.53 0.92
N VAL A 95 -2.13 1.16 1.53
CA VAL A 95 -2.01 2.44 2.22
C VAL A 95 -2.16 2.22 3.72
N ASP A 96 -1.05 2.37 4.44
CA ASP A 96 -0.89 2.22 5.91
C ASP A 96 0.05 3.33 6.42
N GLY A 97 -0.15 4.54 5.90
CA GLY A 97 0.71 5.69 6.10
C GLY A 97 0.22 6.65 7.19
N GLY A 98 -0.06 7.88 6.80
CA GLY A 98 -0.54 8.90 7.74
C GLY A 98 -2.01 8.72 8.13
N HIS A 99 -2.35 9.04 9.38
CA HIS A 99 -3.70 8.86 9.93
C HIS A 99 -4.54 10.15 9.92
N THR A 100 -4.08 11.22 9.28
CA THR A 100 -4.94 12.38 8.99
C THR A 100 -5.65 12.20 7.66
N LEU A 101 -6.78 12.88 7.49
CA LEU A 101 -7.52 12.92 6.23
C LEU A 101 -6.60 13.32 5.07
N GLU A 102 -5.81 14.37 5.25
CA GLU A 102 -4.97 14.96 4.21
C GLU A 102 -3.84 14.02 3.80
N GLN A 103 -3.23 13.32 4.76
CA GLN A 103 -2.15 12.37 4.48
C GLN A 103 -2.68 11.15 3.72
N ALA A 104 -3.68 10.45 4.29
CA ALA A 104 -4.25 9.25 3.68
C ALA A 104 -4.88 9.54 2.30
N HIS A 105 -5.54 10.69 2.15
CA HIS A 105 -6.09 11.12 0.87
C HIS A 105 -4.98 11.41 -0.15
N SER A 106 -3.97 12.19 0.23
CA SER A 106 -2.84 12.48 -0.66
C SER A 106 -2.11 11.21 -1.09
N ASP A 107 -1.99 10.20 -0.22
CA ASP A 107 -1.36 8.92 -0.53
C ASP A 107 -2.11 8.21 -1.67
N MET A 108 -3.45 8.16 -1.60
CA MET A 108 -4.28 7.57 -2.66
C MET A 108 -4.20 8.35 -3.97
N ILE A 109 -4.31 9.68 -3.93
CA ILE A 109 -4.26 10.52 -5.14
C ILE A 109 -2.90 10.38 -5.85
N ASN A 110 -1.81 10.45 -5.09
CA ASN A 110 -0.47 10.39 -5.66
C ASN A 110 -0.16 9.04 -6.30
N CYS A 111 -0.81 7.96 -5.85
CA CYS A 111 -0.68 6.63 -6.44
C CYS A 111 -1.33 6.51 -7.83
N GLN A 112 -2.29 7.36 -8.20
CA GLN A 112 -3.00 7.26 -9.48
C GLN A 112 -2.06 7.31 -10.70
N ALA A 113 -0.99 8.12 -10.64
CA ALA A 113 -0.01 8.22 -11.72
C ALA A 113 0.78 6.92 -11.95
N LEU A 114 0.77 6.02 -10.97
CA LEU A 114 1.45 4.73 -10.98
C LEU A 114 0.48 3.56 -11.17
N ALA A 115 -0.82 3.83 -11.32
CA ALA A 115 -1.83 2.80 -11.52
C ALA A 115 -1.68 2.18 -12.91
N ARG A 116 -1.79 0.85 -12.98
CA ARG A 116 -1.86 0.17 -14.26
C ARG A 116 -3.13 0.60 -15.00
N ARG A 117 -2.95 1.06 -16.24
CA ARG A 117 -4.03 1.27 -17.21
C ARG A 117 -4.00 0.12 -18.22
N ARG A 118 -5.11 -0.56 -18.41
CA ARG A 118 -5.26 -1.54 -19.50
C ARG A 118 -6.01 -0.88 -20.65
N ALA A 119 -5.61 -1.18 -21.88
CA ALA A 119 -6.30 -0.67 -23.06
C ALA A 119 -7.76 -1.18 -23.04
N GLY A 120 -8.71 -0.25 -22.91
CA GLY A 120 -10.14 -0.57 -22.83
C GLY A 120 -10.71 -0.82 -21.43
N GLU A 121 -9.92 -0.65 -20.35
CA GLU A 121 -10.42 -0.68 -18.96
C GLU A 121 -10.14 0.66 -18.26
N GLU A 122 -11.10 1.17 -17.49
CA GLU A 122 -11.02 2.47 -16.77
C GLU A 122 -10.00 2.43 -15.60
N ALA A 123 -9.91 1.33 -14.85
CA ALA A 123 -8.92 1.12 -13.79
C ALA A 123 -8.59 -0.38 -13.63
N SER A 124 -7.33 -0.72 -13.34
CA SER A 124 -6.92 -2.13 -13.18
C SER A 124 -6.05 -2.41 -11.97
N SER A 125 -5.90 -1.43 -11.07
CA SER A 125 -5.12 -1.57 -9.83
C SER A 125 -6.07 -1.63 -8.64
N VAL A 126 -5.74 -2.46 -7.66
CA VAL A 126 -6.49 -2.58 -6.41
C VAL A 126 -5.96 -1.57 -5.39
N VAL A 127 -6.83 -0.95 -4.60
CA VAL A 127 -6.43 -0.17 -3.42
C VAL A 127 -6.86 -0.91 -2.16
N MET A 128 -5.93 -1.11 -1.23
CA MET A 128 -6.19 -1.61 0.11
C MET A 128 -5.79 -0.54 1.12
N MET A 129 -6.75 -0.09 1.93
CA MET A 129 -6.54 0.91 2.97
C MET A 129 -6.61 0.25 4.34
N ASP A 130 -5.61 0.49 5.20
CA ASP A 130 -5.67 0.07 6.59
C ASP A 130 -6.52 1.01 7.44
N ASP A 131 -6.90 0.56 8.64
CA ASP A 131 -7.53 1.40 9.66
C ASP A 131 -8.82 2.13 9.23
N LEU A 132 -9.64 1.49 8.38
CA LEU A 132 -11.02 1.89 8.11
C LEU A 132 -11.93 1.65 9.35
N THR A 133 -11.65 2.39 10.42
CA THR A 133 -12.22 2.24 11.76
C THR A 133 -12.66 3.60 12.32
N PRO A 134 -13.75 4.21 11.81
CA PRO A 134 -14.16 5.57 12.18
C PRO A 134 -14.49 5.74 13.67
N TRP A 135 -14.77 4.65 14.38
CA TRP A 135 -15.01 4.64 15.83
C TRP A 135 -13.73 4.82 16.67
N VAL A 136 -12.54 4.74 16.08
CA VAL A 136 -11.25 4.93 16.76
C VAL A 136 -10.54 6.17 16.23
N TYR A 137 -9.85 6.93 17.09
CA TYR A 137 -9.36 8.26 16.72
C TYR A 137 -8.36 8.24 15.54
N TRP A 138 -7.53 7.20 15.44
CA TRP A 138 -6.55 7.04 14.36
C TRP A 138 -7.17 6.51 13.05
N GLY A 139 -8.35 5.88 13.11
CA GLY A 139 -9.06 5.40 11.93
C GLY A 139 -9.98 6.43 11.28
N ARG A 140 -10.24 7.56 11.96
CA ARG A 140 -11.09 8.65 11.44
C ARG A 140 -10.54 9.27 10.16
N GLY A 141 -9.24 9.56 10.11
CA GLY A 141 -8.59 10.14 8.94
C GLY A 141 -8.60 9.21 7.73
N PRO A 142 -8.12 7.95 7.86
CA PRO A 142 -8.19 6.96 6.79
C PRO A 142 -9.60 6.71 6.27
N THR A 143 -10.59 6.61 7.17
CA THR A 143 -12.00 6.41 6.77
C THR A 143 -12.54 7.62 6.00
N ALA A 144 -12.33 8.84 6.50
CA ALA A 144 -12.78 10.05 5.80
C ALA A 144 -12.05 10.23 4.46
N ALA A 145 -10.77 9.85 4.37
CA ALA A 145 -10.03 9.87 3.12
C ALA A 145 -10.61 8.89 2.11
N TRP A 146 -10.94 7.66 2.54
CA TRP A 146 -11.58 6.63 1.72
C TRP A 146 -12.92 7.11 1.16
N GLU A 147 -13.79 7.67 2.02
CA GLU A 147 -15.07 8.25 1.63
C GLU A 147 -14.89 9.37 0.61
N ARG A 148 -13.96 10.30 0.85
CA ARG A 148 -13.64 11.38 -0.07
C ARG A 148 -13.12 10.86 -1.42
N ALA A 149 -12.26 9.84 -1.42
CA ALA A 149 -11.74 9.26 -2.65
C ALA A 149 -12.84 8.57 -3.48
N MET A 150 -13.84 7.97 -2.82
CA MET A 150 -15.04 7.47 -3.50
C MET A 150 -15.87 8.61 -4.11
N GLU A 151 -16.11 9.69 -3.36
CA GLU A 151 -16.87 10.87 -3.83
C GLU A 151 -16.19 11.55 -5.04
N GLU A 152 -14.86 11.62 -5.03
CA GLU A 152 -14.05 12.18 -6.11
C GLU A 152 -13.88 11.22 -7.31
N GLY A 153 -14.37 9.97 -7.22
CA GLY A 153 -14.23 8.95 -8.26
C GLY A 153 -12.80 8.44 -8.46
N VAL A 154 -11.94 8.60 -7.44
CA VAL A 154 -10.55 8.14 -7.43
C VAL A 154 -10.48 6.62 -7.32
N ILE A 155 -11.42 6.04 -6.56
CA ILE A 155 -11.61 4.62 -6.36
C ILE A 155 -13.07 4.25 -6.60
N GLU A 156 -13.30 2.99 -6.99
CA GLU A 156 -14.62 2.42 -7.21
C GLU A 156 -14.69 1.00 -6.64
N GLY A 157 -15.88 0.59 -6.19
CA GLY A 157 -16.11 -0.73 -5.58
C GLY A 157 -15.51 -0.85 -4.17
N VAL A 158 -16.25 -1.47 -3.26
CA VAL A 158 -15.78 -1.62 -1.86
C VAL A 158 -16.11 -3.00 -1.34
N GLU A 159 -15.06 -3.71 -0.90
CA GLU A 159 -15.16 -4.86 -0.03
C GLU A 159 -14.50 -4.52 1.30
N PHE A 160 -15.24 -4.66 2.41
CA PHE A 160 -14.70 -4.43 3.74
C PHE A 160 -14.32 -5.77 4.38
N TYR A 161 -13.09 -5.85 4.88
CA TYR A 161 -12.63 -6.98 5.68
C TYR A 161 -12.50 -6.58 7.15
N ARG A 162 -13.18 -7.30 8.03
CA ARG A 162 -13.00 -7.18 9.48
C ARG A 162 -12.09 -8.30 9.95
N GLN A 163 -10.96 -7.95 10.57
CA GLN A 163 -10.15 -8.93 11.28
C GLN A 163 -11.00 -9.57 12.38
N LYS A 164 -11.15 -10.90 12.34
CA LYS A 164 -11.71 -11.64 13.46
C LYS A 164 -10.76 -11.44 14.64
N THR A 165 -11.22 -10.79 15.69
CA THR A 165 -10.58 -10.88 17.00
C THR A 165 -10.73 -12.32 17.45
N THR A 166 -9.62 -13.02 17.62
CA THR A 166 -9.59 -14.19 18.50
C THR A 166 -9.91 -13.66 19.89
N GLU A 167 -11.17 -13.78 20.29
CA GLU A 167 -11.54 -13.76 21.70
C GLU A 167 -10.95 -15.03 22.31
N GLU A 168 -9.89 -14.86 23.12
CA GLU A 168 -9.56 -15.77 24.22
C GLU A 168 -10.10 -15.18 25.51
#